data_AF-A0A956TGI5-F1
#
_entry.id   AF-A0A956TGI5-F1
#
_cell.length_a   1.000
_cell.length_b   1.000
_cell.length_c   1.000
_cell.angle_alpha   90.00
_cell.angle_beta   90.00
_cell.angle_gamma   90.00
#
_symmetry.space_group_name_H-M   'P 1'
#
loop_
_entity.id
_entity.type
_entity.pdbx_description
1 polymer ?
#
loop_
_entity_poly.entity_id
_entity_poly.type
_entity_poly.pdbx_seq_one_letter_code
_entity_poly.pdbx_strand_id
1 'polypeptide(L)'
;MRRGLTLPEVIISLFLLMAGVLVMVNLFHSALRYRREVERKLQGTLMARSLMSEIRGWARDPLNFDSSWATYDGQLLTDPDFPGFQARVEVEELGRSIYSPCSQFEVPHGALANHLDRSLVAVAVEVDWGDPNPARKVRLVSYVGEPARQLGPTPVVVTRTGGATDPVPPDQTVNANAELRDDTGQPIPDVTFSWGIQPSGTNPGNGTLLVDTVPRSQQTMVVQHFYVIHPHFTPPETGYAGGELKLRASARYRGKEVTGESTPILFQ
;
A
#
# COMPACT_ATOMS: atom_id res chain seq x y z
N MET A 1 -3.07 58.09 -63.13
CA MET A 1 -2.21 56.90 -63.02
C MET A 1 -3.04 55.72 -62.51
N ARG A 2 -3.51 54.85 -63.41
CA ARG A 2 -4.12 53.55 -63.05
C ARG A 2 -3.39 52.50 -63.88
N ARG A 3 -2.43 51.80 -63.28
CA ARG A 3 -1.83 50.59 -63.87
C ARG A 3 -2.84 49.48 -63.61
N GLY A 4 -3.48 48.99 -64.66
CA GLY A 4 -4.32 47.79 -64.58
C GLY A 4 -3.42 46.58 -64.26
N LEU A 5 -3.88 45.74 -63.34
CA LEU A 5 -3.24 44.47 -62.99
C LEU A 5 -2.95 43.68 -64.28
N THR A 6 -1.71 43.22 -64.43
CA THR A 6 -1.34 42.44 -65.62
C THR A 6 -1.93 41.04 -65.50
N LEU A 7 -2.39 40.46 -66.61
CA LEU A 7 -2.99 39.11 -66.66
C LEU A 7 -2.15 38.02 -65.94
N PRO A 8 -0.80 38.02 -66.01
CA PRO A 8 0.05 37.11 -65.24
C PRO A 8 -0.07 37.28 -63.72
N GLU A 9 -0.24 38.52 -63.25
CA GLU A 9 -0.34 38.86 -61.83
C GLU A 9 -1.65 38.34 -61.22
N VAL A 10 -2.74 38.38 -62.00
CA VAL A 10 -4.03 37.78 -61.62
C VAL A 10 -3.92 36.26 -61.53
N ILE A 11 -3.25 35.62 -62.49
CA ILE A 11 -3.02 34.16 -62.48
C ILE A 11 -2.20 33.75 -61.26
N ILE A 12 -1.08 34.44 -60.99
CA ILE A 12 -0.22 34.15 -59.83
C ILE A 12 -0.99 34.37 -58.52
N SER A 13 -1.78 35.44 -58.43
CA SER A 13 -2.63 35.71 -57.26
C SER A 13 -3.65 34.60 -57.02
N LEU A 14 -4.25 34.06 -58.08
CA LEU A 14 -5.21 32.96 -58.00
C LEU A 14 -4.55 31.66 -57.51
N PHE A 15 -3.34 31.35 -57.98
CA PHE A 15 -2.57 30.20 -57.50
C PHE A 15 -2.15 30.35 -56.04
N LEU A 16 -1.66 31.52 -55.64
CA LEU A 16 -1.29 31.80 -54.24
C LEU A 16 -2.51 31.70 -53.31
N LEU A 17 -3.66 32.21 -53.74
CA LEU A 17 -4.90 32.14 -52.98
C LEU A 17 -5.37 30.68 -52.86
N MET A 18 -5.33 29.91 -53.95
CA MET A 18 -5.70 28.49 -53.92
C MET A 18 -4.76 27.67 -53.02
N ALA A 19 -3.45 27.90 -53.08
CA ALA A 19 -2.47 27.28 -52.20
C ALA A 19 -2.70 27.66 -50.73
N GLY A 20 -2.98 28.93 -50.45
CA GLY A 20 -3.31 29.41 -49.11
C GLY A 20 -4.57 28.76 -48.54
N VAL A 21 -5.64 28.64 -49.34
CA VAL A 21 -6.88 27.97 -48.94
C VAL A 21 -6.65 26.48 -48.66
N LEU A 22 -5.87 25.78 -49.50
CA LEU A 22 -5.52 24.37 -49.27
C LEU A 22 -4.78 24.15 -47.95
N VAL A 23 -3.81 25.03 -47.63
CA VAL A 23 -3.10 24.96 -46.35
C VAL A 23 -4.05 25.22 -45.18
N MET A 24 -4.93 26.23 -45.25
CA MET A 24 -5.91 26.48 -44.20
C MET A 24 -6.86 25.31 -43.97
N VAL A 25 -7.34 24.66 -45.04
CA VAL A 25 -8.22 23.48 -44.93
C VAL A 25 -7.49 22.32 -44.26
N ASN A 26 -6.23 22.08 -44.62
CA ASN A 26 -5.43 21.02 -43.98
C ASN A 26 -5.15 21.30 -42.49
N LEU A 27 -4.85 22.56 -42.14
CA LEU A 27 -4.67 22.97 -40.75
C LEU A 27 -5.97 22.84 -39.95
N PHE A 28 -7.10 23.24 -40.54
CA PHE A 28 -8.42 23.10 -39.92
C PHE A 28 -8.77 21.63 -39.67
N HIS A 29 -8.53 20.75 -40.64
CA HIS A 29 -8.77 19.32 -40.46
C HIS A 29 -7.87 18.70 -39.39
N SER A 30 -6.61 19.12 -39.35
CA SER A 30 -5.65 18.68 -38.33
C SER A 30 -6.07 19.15 -36.93
N ALA A 31 -6.52 20.41 -36.80
CA ALA A 31 -7.03 20.97 -35.55
C ALA A 31 -8.29 20.24 -35.07
N LEU A 32 -9.22 19.90 -35.98
CA LEU A 32 -10.41 19.12 -35.64
C LEU A 32 -10.06 17.70 -35.16
N ARG A 33 -9.10 17.03 -35.81
CA ARG A 33 -8.62 15.71 -35.38
C ARG A 33 -7.99 15.77 -34.00
N TYR A 34 -7.13 16.76 -33.77
CA TYR A 34 -6.48 16.96 -32.47
C TYR A 34 -7.51 17.24 -31.38
N ARG A 35 -8.48 18.14 -31.62
CA ARG A 35 -9.55 18.43 -30.66
C ARG A 35 -10.34 17.17 -30.28
N ARG A 36 -10.69 16.31 -31.25
CA ARG A 36 -11.38 15.04 -30.97
C ARG A 36 -10.52 14.08 -30.15
N GLU A 37 -9.22 14.03 -30.40
CA GLU A 37 -8.31 13.17 -29.64
C GLU A 37 -8.17 13.64 -28.19
N VAL A 38 -8.05 14.96 -27.97
CA VAL A 38 -8.02 15.55 -26.62
C VAL A 38 -9.33 15.29 -25.88
N GLU A 39 -10.48 15.49 -26.53
CA GLU A 39 -11.79 15.23 -25.94
C GLU A 39 -11.95 13.77 -25.52
N ARG A 40 -11.53 12.82 -26.36
CA ARG A 40 -11.56 11.39 -26.03
C ARG A 40 -10.66 11.05 -24.85
N LYS A 41 -9.46 11.60 -24.77
CA LYS A 41 -8.56 11.40 -23.62
C LYS A 41 -9.16 11.97 -22.34
N LEU A 42 -9.82 13.14 -22.42
CA LEU A 42 -10.50 13.74 -21.28
C LEU A 42 -11.65 12.84 -20.80
N GLN A 43 -12.52 12.41 -21.70
CA GLN A 43 -13.64 11.51 -21.38
C GLN A 43 -13.15 10.16 -20.83
N GLY A 44 -12.15 9.54 -21.44
CA GLY A 44 -11.55 8.30 -20.93
C GLY A 44 -10.92 8.47 -19.55
N THR A 45 -10.30 9.63 -19.27
CA THR A 45 -9.78 9.94 -17.93
C THR A 45 -10.89 10.10 -16.89
N LEU A 46 -12.02 10.72 -17.27
CA LEU A 46 -13.17 10.87 -16.39
C LEU A 46 -13.80 9.52 -16.06
N MET A 47 -13.98 8.65 -17.06
CA MET A 47 -14.44 7.26 -16.87
C MET A 47 -13.50 6.49 -15.93
N ALA A 48 -12.18 6.54 -16.18
CA ALA A 48 -11.20 5.86 -15.33
C ALA A 48 -11.26 6.33 -13.87
N ARG A 49 -11.44 7.64 -13.65
CA ARG A 49 -11.58 8.23 -12.31
C ARG A 49 -12.90 7.82 -11.64
N SER A 50 -13.99 7.80 -12.39
CA SER A 50 -15.31 7.36 -11.90
C SER A 50 -15.24 5.92 -11.40
N LEU A 51 -14.72 5.00 -12.23
CA LEU A 51 -14.53 3.60 -11.88
C LEU A 51 -13.58 3.42 -10.68
N MET A 52 -12.48 4.15 -10.64
CA MET A 52 -11.58 4.11 -9.48
C MET A 52 -12.29 4.58 -8.19
N SER A 53 -13.19 5.55 -8.28
CA SER A 53 -14.00 6.00 -7.15
C SER A 53 -15.03 4.95 -6.72
N GLU A 54 -15.64 4.27 -7.68
CA GLU A 54 -16.58 3.16 -7.43
C GLU A 54 -15.88 2.01 -6.72
N ILE A 55 -14.73 1.57 -7.24
CA ILE A 55 -13.89 0.51 -6.63
C ILE A 55 -13.53 0.86 -5.19
N ARG A 56 -13.10 2.11 -4.92
CA ARG A 56 -12.85 2.59 -3.55
C ARG A 56 -14.11 2.61 -2.69
N GLY A 57 -15.27 2.91 -3.27
CA GLY A 57 -16.56 2.90 -2.61
C GLY A 57 -16.96 1.48 -2.20
N TRP A 58 -16.80 0.51 -3.09
CA TRP A 58 -17.03 -0.91 -2.82
C TRP A 58 -16.08 -1.46 -1.76
N ALA A 59 -14.79 -1.16 -1.89
CA ALA A 59 -13.72 -1.56 -0.97
C ALA A 59 -13.78 -0.87 0.40
N ARG A 60 -14.73 0.05 0.62
CA ARG A 60 -14.93 0.72 1.91
C ARG A 60 -15.49 -0.23 2.97
N ASP A 61 -16.16 -1.31 2.55
CA ASP A 61 -16.60 -2.37 3.44
C ASP A 61 -15.41 -3.36 3.66
N PRO A 62 -14.98 -3.60 4.90
CA PRO A 62 -13.92 -4.57 5.20
C PRO A 62 -14.18 -5.95 4.62
N LEU A 63 -15.43 -6.41 4.58
CA LEU A 63 -15.77 -7.72 4.03
C LEU A 63 -15.53 -7.79 2.52
N ASN A 64 -15.78 -6.69 1.80
CA ASN A 64 -15.49 -6.61 0.37
C ASN A 64 -13.99 -6.54 0.12
N PHE A 65 -13.26 -5.72 0.88
CA PHE A 65 -11.82 -5.56 0.73
C PHE A 65 -11.07 -6.89 0.96
N ASP A 66 -11.47 -7.64 1.99
CA ASP A 66 -10.88 -8.94 2.33
C ASP A 66 -11.37 -10.09 1.42
N SER A 67 -12.41 -9.85 0.62
CA SER A 67 -12.94 -10.82 -0.33
C SER A 67 -12.14 -10.84 -1.64
N SER A 68 -12.53 -11.71 -2.57
CA SER A 68 -11.90 -11.75 -3.90
C SER A 68 -12.24 -10.51 -4.71
N TRP A 69 -11.23 -9.90 -5.32
CA TRP A 69 -11.36 -8.76 -6.22
C TRP A 69 -11.75 -9.15 -7.65
N ALA A 70 -12.05 -10.43 -7.89
CA ALA A 70 -12.52 -10.97 -9.18
C ALA A 70 -13.81 -10.29 -9.71
N THR A 71 -14.55 -9.60 -8.84
CA THR A 71 -15.68 -8.73 -9.24
C THR A 71 -15.24 -7.64 -10.21
N TYR A 72 -14.02 -7.12 -10.06
CA TYR A 72 -13.47 -6.09 -10.92
C TYR A 72 -12.34 -6.61 -11.81
N ASP A 73 -11.51 -7.53 -11.30
CA ASP A 73 -10.31 -7.98 -12.02
C ASP A 73 -10.62 -8.66 -13.36
N GLY A 74 -9.94 -8.20 -14.41
CA GLY A 74 -10.06 -8.71 -15.77
C GLY A 74 -11.38 -8.41 -16.47
N GLN A 75 -12.33 -7.75 -15.80
CA GLN A 75 -13.65 -7.49 -16.39
C GLN A 75 -13.62 -6.31 -17.36
N LEU A 76 -14.37 -6.46 -18.45
CA LEU A 76 -14.65 -5.37 -19.38
C LEU A 76 -15.91 -4.65 -18.91
N LEU A 77 -15.74 -3.42 -18.46
CA LEU A 77 -16.79 -2.57 -17.94
C LEU A 77 -17.15 -1.49 -18.97
N THR A 78 -18.44 -1.25 -19.12
CA THR A 78 -18.99 -0.19 -19.96
C THR A 78 -19.89 0.68 -19.12
N ASP A 79 -19.80 2.00 -19.30
CA ASP A 79 -20.61 2.97 -18.57
C ASP A 79 -21.58 3.66 -19.55
N PRO A 80 -22.90 3.64 -19.28
CA PRO A 80 -23.89 4.37 -20.08
C PRO A 80 -23.59 5.86 -20.23
N ASP A 81 -22.93 6.49 -19.25
CA ASP A 81 -22.55 7.90 -19.27
C ASP A 81 -21.35 8.18 -20.20
N PHE A 82 -20.59 7.13 -20.55
CA PHE A 82 -19.43 7.19 -21.45
C PHE A 82 -19.59 6.20 -22.63
N PRO A 83 -20.54 6.43 -23.55
CA PRO A 83 -20.80 5.52 -24.65
C PRO A 83 -19.60 5.41 -25.60
N GLY A 84 -19.27 4.18 -26.02
CA GLY A 84 -18.14 3.91 -26.92
C GLY A 84 -16.78 3.77 -26.23
N PHE A 85 -16.73 3.91 -24.91
CA PHE A 85 -15.56 3.59 -24.10
C PHE A 85 -15.74 2.24 -23.41
N GLN A 86 -14.64 1.51 -23.27
CA GLN A 86 -14.56 0.25 -22.54
C GLN A 86 -13.41 0.35 -21.56
N ALA A 87 -13.67 0.02 -20.30
CA ALA A 87 -12.65 -0.06 -19.28
C ALA A 87 -12.30 -1.51 -18.97
N ARG A 88 -11.03 -1.75 -18.68
CA ARG A 88 -10.52 -2.97 -18.08
C ARG A 88 -9.87 -2.62 -16.76
N VAL A 89 -10.22 -3.37 -15.72
CA VAL A 89 -9.56 -3.25 -14.42
C VAL A 89 -8.60 -4.41 -14.27
N GLU A 90 -7.37 -4.11 -13.88
CA GLU A 90 -6.36 -5.08 -13.47
C GLU A 90 -6.13 -4.88 -11.97
N VAL A 91 -6.37 -5.93 -11.20
CA VAL A 91 -6.14 -5.92 -9.76
C VAL A 91 -4.96 -6.80 -9.44
N GLU A 92 -3.96 -6.21 -8.79
CA GLU A 92 -2.79 -6.90 -8.29
C GLU A 92 -2.99 -7.15 -6.79
N GLU A 93 -3.77 -8.19 -6.45
CA GLU A 93 -4.11 -8.53 -5.04
C GLU A 93 -2.87 -8.81 -4.18
N LEU A 94 -1.81 -9.36 -4.79
CA LEU A 94 -0.52 -9.66 -4.16
C LEU A 94 0.63 -8.93 -4.84
N GLY A 95 0.31 -8.05 -5.80
CA GLY A 95 1.28 -7.51 -6.75
C GLY A 95 1.78 -6.15 -6.31
N ARG A 96 3.07 -6.15 -5.97
CA ARG A 96 3.91 -5.00 -5.61
C ARG A 96 3.87 -4.63 -4.12
N SER A 97 4.62 -5.42 -3.36
CA SER A 97 4.94 -5.14 -1.96
C SER A 97 5.43 -3.70 -1.77
N ILE A 98 4.69 -2.94 -0.96
CA ILE A 98 5.05 -1.57 -0.59
C ILE A 98 5.83 -1.62 0.71
N TYR A 99 6.97 -0.94 0.73
CA TYR A 99 7.78 -0.79 1.92
C TYR A 99 7.27 0.35 2.79
N SER A 100 7.25 0.12 4.11
CA SER A 100 6.91 1.14 5.11
C SER A 100 8.09 1.40 6.05
N PRO A 101 8.60 2.63 6.16
CA PRO A 101 8.02 3.88 5.65
C PRO A 101 8.32 4.15 4.16
N CYS A 102 9.44 3.64 3.64
CA CYS A 102 9.75 3.69 2.22
C CYS A 102 10.83 2.65 1.85
N SER A 103 10.97 2.39 0.54
CA SER A 103 11.92 1.40 0.02
C SER A 103 13.37 1.71 0.37
N GLN A 104 13.76 2.99 0.43
CA GLN A 104 15.14 3.37 0.72
C GLN A 104 15.61 2.91 2.10
N PHE A 105 14.72 2.91 3.10
CA PHE A 105 15.05 2.45 4.45
C PHE A 105 14.89 0.95 4.63
N GLU A 106 14.00 0.31 3.88
CA GLU A 106 13.62 -1.08 4.10
C GLU A 106 14.37 -2.08 3.19
N VAL A 107 14.74 -1.70 1.96
CA VAL A 107 15.49 -2.57 1.03
C VAL A 107 16.79 -3.15 1.63
N PRO A 108 17.60 -2.43 2.43
CA PRO A 108 18.78 -3.00 3.08
C PRO A 108 18.49 -4.17 4.02
N HIS A 109 17.26 -4.27 4.54
CA HIS A 109 16.85 -5.30 5.50
C HIS A 109 16.33 -6.58 4.84
N GLY A 110 16.19 -6.62 3.51
CA GLY A 110 15.83 -7.82 2.77
C GLY A 110 14.56 -8.49 3.30
N ALA A 111 14.66 -9.75 3.73
CA ALA A 111 13.53 -10.51 4.27
C ALA A 111 12.98 -9.99 5.61
N LEU A 112 13.74 -9.15 6.32
CA LEU A 112 13.30 -8.53 7.58
C LEU A 112 12.65 -7.15 7.37
N ALA A 113 12.57 -6.69 6.11
CA ALA A 113 11.95 -5.43 5.77
C ALA A 113 10.46 -5.40 6.18
N ASN A 114 9.96 -4.20 6.45
CA ASN A 114 8.56 -3.97 6.74
C ASN A 114 7.77 -3.76 5.45
N HIS A 115 6.85 -4.68 5.17
CA HIS A 115 6.04 -4.75 3.96
C HIS A 115 4.55 -4.54 4.27
N LEU A 116 3.85 -3.84 3.38
CA LEU A 116 2.40 -3.63 3.43
C LEU A 116 1.72 -4.50 2.36
N ASP A 117 1.76 -5.82 2.53
CA ASP A 117 1.33 -6.79 1.53
C ASP A 117 -0.18 -7.05 1.52
N ARG A 118 -0.87 -6.71 2.62
CA ARG A 118 -2.29 -7.04 2.83
C ARG A 118 -3.15 -5.81 3.13
N SER A 119 -2.56 -4.71 3.60
CA SER A 119 -3.27 -3.46 3.84
C SER A 119 -3.43 -2.57 2.61
N LEU A 120 -2.81 -2.93 1.48
CA LEU A 120 -2.88 -2.19 0.22
C LEU A 120 -3.07 -3.13 -0.96
N VAL A 121 -4.02 -2.79 -1.84
CA VAL A 121 -4.24 -3.49 -3.10
C VAL A 121 -3.97 -2.52 -4.25
N ALA A 122 -3.15 -2.93 -5.21
CA ALA A 122 -2.85 -2.16 -6.40
C ALA A 122 -3.95 -2.36 -7.45
N VAL A 123 -4.50 -1.26 -7.96
CA VAL A 123 -5.57 -1.27 -8.97
C VAL A 123 -5.16 -0.40 -10.14
N ALA A 124 -5.19 -0.98 -11.34
CA ALA A 124 -4.99 -0.27 -12.60
C ALA A 124 -6.29 -0.30 -13.43
N VAL A 125 -6.76 0.88 -13.83
CA VAL A 125 -7.92 1.03 -14.73
C VAL A 125 -7.40 1.49 -16.08
N GLU A 126 -7.56 0.66 -17.11
CA GLU A 126 -7.25 0.98 -18.49
C GLU A 126 -8.55 1.27 -19.25
N VAL A 127 -8.65 2.41 -19.91
CA VAL A 127 -9.79 2.79 -20.74
C VAL A 127 -9.37 2.87 -22.20
N ASP A 128 -10.16 2.21 -23.06
CA ASP A 128 -10.01 2.11 -24.50
C ASP A 128 -11.31 2.59 -25.19
N TRP A 129 -11.20 3.11 -26.40
CA TRP A 129 -12.33 3.56 -27.22
C TRP A 129 -12.26 3.03 -28.66
N GLY A 130 -11.76 1.80 -28.80
CA GLY A 130 -11.80 1.02 -30.05
C GLY A 130 -10.69 1.37 -31.04
N ASP A 131 -9.59 1.97 -30.57
CA ASP A 131 -8.41 2.21 -31.39
C ASP A 131 -7.34 1.16 -31.06
N PRO A 132 -6.88 0.35 -32.03
CA PRO A 132 -5.85 -0.65 -31.77
C PRO A 132 -4.50 -0.04 -31.38
N ASN A 133 -4.32 1.29 -31.50
CA ASN A 133 -3.10 1.95 -31.08
C ASN A 133 -3.03 2.11 -29.54
N PRO A 134 -2.05 1.46 -28.86
CA PRO A 134 -1.90 1.57 -27.40
C PRO A 134 -1.59 2.99 -26.92
N ALA A 135 -1.09 3.89 -27.79
CA ALA A 135 -0.89 5.30 -27.47
C ALA A 135 -2.21 6.09 -27.31
N ARG A 136 -3.35 5.46 -27.60
CA ARG A 136 -4.71 6.01 -27.48
C ARG A 136 -5.53 5.26 -26.43
N LYS A 137 -4.86 4.90 -25.33
CA LYS A 137 -5.49 4.40 -24.11
C LYS A 137 -5.15 5.29 -22.94
N VAL A 138 -5.99 5.27 -21.92
CA VAL A 138 -5.73 5.95 -20.65
C VAL A 138 -5.58 4.89 -19.57
N ARG A 139 -4.41 4.84 -18.90
CA ARG A 139 -4.17 3.94 -17.77
C ARG A 139 -3.99 4.75 -16.49
N LEU A 140 -4.83 4.48 -15.50
CA LEU A 140 -4.78 5.08 -14.18
C LEU A 140 -4.41 4.00 -13.17
N VAL A 141 -3.29 4.17 -12.47
CA VAL A 141 -2.83 3.24 -11.41
C VAL A 141 -2.97 3.92 -10.06
N SER A 142 -3.55 3.22 -9.10
CA SER A 142 -3.70 3.69 -7.71
C SER A 142 -3.62 2.53 -6.74
N TYR A 143 -3.39 2.84 -5.46
CA TYR A 143 -3.50 1.86 -4.38
C TYR A 143 -4.78 2.13 -3.60
N VAL A 144 -5.51 1.06 -3.29
CA VAL A 144 -6.66 1.09 -2.40
C VAL A 144 -6.21 0.54 -1.06
N GLY A 145 -6.28 1.38 -0.03
CA GLY A 145 -5.97 0.97 1.34
C GLY A 145 -7.14 0.29 2.00
N GLU A 146 -6.81 -0.61 2.91
CA GLU A 146 -7.77 -1.30 3.76
C GLU A 146 -8.68 -0.29 4.49
N PRO A 147 -10.01 -0.53 4.53
CA PRO A 147 -10.92 0.33 5.26
C PRO A 147 -10.65 0.24 6.76
N ALA A 148 -10.91 1.34 7.46
CA ALA A 148 -10.68 1.38 8.90
C ALA A 148 -11.69 0.50 9.65
N ARG A 149 -11.18 -0.41 10.48
CA ARG A 149 -11.97 -1.26 11.37
C ARG A 149 -12.11 -0.64 12.75
N GLN A 150 -13.16 -1.01 13.47
CA GLN A 150 -13.29 -0.65 14.88
C GLN A 150 -12.45 -1.61 15.72
N LEU A 151 -11.83 -1.09 16.78
CA LEU A 151 -11.01 -1.93 17.67
C LEU A 151 -11.91 -2.58 18.73
N GLY A 152 -11.65 -3.86 19.01
CA GLY A 152 -12.29 -4.56 20.12
C GLY A 152 -11.85 -4.05 21.50
N PRO A 153 -12.45 -4.58 22.58
CA PRO A 153 -12.13 -4.16 23.96
C PRO A 153 -10.70 -4.51 24.37
N THR A 154 -10.15 -5.61 23.85
CA THR A 154 -8.75 -6.04 24.04
C THR A 154 -8.11 -6.21 22.66
N PRO A 155 -7.72 -5.11 22.00
CA PRO A 155 -7.40 -5.15 20.58
C PRO A 155 -6.00 -5.72 20.33
N VAL A 156 -5.05 -5.60 21.25
CA VAL A 156 -3.72 -6.19 21.08
C VAL A 156 -3.65 -7.51 21.84
N VAL A 157 -3.45 -8.60 21.12
CA VAL A 157 -3.30 -9.94 21.69
C VAL A 157 -1.85 -10.37 21.54
N VAL A 158 -1.19 -10.66 22.66
CA VAL A 158 0.18 -11.16 22.68
C VAL A 158 0.16 -12.64 23.02
N THR A 159 0.65 -13.46 22.11
CA THR A 159 0.69 -14.91 22.24
C THR A 159 2.11 -15.42 22.21
N ARG A 160 2.39 -16.42 23.03
CA ARG A 160 3.64 -17.16 22.98
C ARG A 160 3.57 -18.19 21.85
N THR A 161 4.52 -18.15 20.93
CA THR A 161 4.53 -19.00 19.73
C THR A 161 5.58 -20.11 19.77
N GLY A 162 6.57 -20.01 20.67
CA GLY A 162 7.59 -21.05 20.82
C GLY A 162 8.66 -20.73 21.88
N GLY A 163 9.77 -21.47 21.80
CA GLY A 163 10.90 -21.35 22.73
C GLY A 163 10.80 -22.24 23.98
N ALA A 164 11.72 -22.07 24.92
CA ALA A 164 11.89 -22.93 26.09
C ALA A 164 10.77 -22.78 27.10
N THR A 165 10.08 -23.87 27.46
CA THR A 165 8.91 -23.88 28.37
C THR A 165 9.19 -23.28 29.74
N ASP A 166 8.15 -22.78 30.39
CA ASP A 166 8.27 -22.24 31.75
C ASP A 166 8.60 -23.37 32.76
N PRO A 167 9.53 -23.15 33.71
CA PRO A 167 10.35 -21.95 33.83
C PRO A 167 11.52 -21.94 32.82
N VAL A 168 11.80 -20.77 32.24
CA VAL A 168 12.79 -20.57 31.17
C VAL A 168 14.21 -20.56 31.78
N PRO A 169 15.09 -21.49 31.38
CA PRO A 169 16.47 -21.53 31.87
C PRO A 169 17.31 -20.34 31.40
N PRO A 170 18.47 -20.07 32.05
CA PRO A 170 19.46 -19.12 31.55
C PRO A 170 19.83 -19.35 30.09
N ASP A 171 20.07 -18.26 29.34
CA ASP A 171 20.40 -18.23 27.92
C ASP A 171 19.34 -18.76 26.95
N GLN A 172 18.22 -19.27 27.45
CA GLN A 172 17.14 -19.77 26.61
C GLN A 172 16.23 -18.63 26.13
N THR A 173 15.57 -18.87 25.00
CA THR A 173 14.69 -17.88 24.35
C THR A 173 13.22 -18.31 24.40
N VAL A 174 12.34 -17.31 24.37
CA VAL A 174 10.91 -17.45 24.17
C VAL A 174 10.50 -16.58 22.99
N ASN A 175 9.69 -17.15 22.11
CA ASN A 175 9.15 -16.46 20.94
C ASN A 175 7.72 -16.03 21.22
N ALA A 176 7.39 -14.79 20.86
CA ALA A 176 6.06 -14.22 20.99
C ALA A 176 5.61 -13.57 19.67
N ASN A 177 4.30 -13.49 19.49
CA ASN A 177 3.63 -12.83 18.39
C ASN A 177 2.56 -11.89 18.92
N ALA A 178 2.50 -10.68 18.34
CA ALA A 178 1.48 -9.69 18.63
C ALA A 178 0.54 -9.55 17.43
N GLU A 179 -0.76 -9.49 17.71
CA GLU A 179 -1.78 -9.24 16.70
C GLU A 179 -2.66 -8.09 17.16
N LEU A 180 -3.02 -7.20 16.25
CA LEU A 180 -4.06 -6.21 16.46
C LEU A 180 -5.36 -6.80 15.91
N ARG A 181 -6.43 -6.78 16.69
CA ARG A 181 -7.73 -7.34 16.34
C ARG A 181 -8.81 -6.29 16.34
N ASP A 182 -9.73 -6.43 15.40
CA ASP A 182 -10.94 -5.62 15.35
C ASP A 182 -11.97 -6.06 16.41
N ASP A 183 -13.13 -5.42 16.39
CA ASP A 183 -14.26 -5.71 17.28
C ASP A 183 -14.91 -7.08 17.05
N THR A 184 -14.72 -7.65 15.87
CA THR A 184 -15.13 -9.02 15.53
C THR A 184 -14.07 -10.08 15.85
N GLY A 185 -12.90 -9.65 16.32
CA GLY A 185 -11.77 -10.51 16.65
C GLY A 185 -10.90 -10.92 15.46
N GLN A 186 -11.12 -10.34 14.28
CA GLN A 186 -10.28 -10.58 13.11
C GLN A 186 -8.97 -9.78 13.20
N PRO A 187 -7.84 -10.37 12.77
CA PRO A 187 -6.57 -9.66 12.77
C PRO A 187 -6.54 -8.57 11.71
N ILE A 188 -6.08 -7.38 12.11
CA ILE A 188 -5.77 -6.27 11.22
C ILE A 188 -4.33 -6.48 10.71
N PRO A 189 -4.12 -6.59 9.39
CA PRO A 189 -2.81 -6.87 8.81
C PRO A 189 -1.85 -5.67 8.87
N ASP A 190 -0.57 -5.95 8.58
CA ASP A 190 0.54 -5.01 8.38
C ASP A 190 0.68 -3.90 9.45
N VAL A 191 0.29 -4.21 10.68
CA VAL A 191 0.48 -3.35 11.85
C VAL A 191 1.90 -3.52 12.37
N THR A 192 2.57 -2.39 12.60
CA THR A 192 3.87 -2.37 13.28
C THR A 192 3.70 -2.27 14.78
N PHE A 193 4.45 -3.08 15.53
CA PHE A 193 4.43 -3.09 16.98
C PHE A 193 5.73 -2.56 17.58
N SER A 194 5.65 -2.16 18.85
CA SER A 194 6.80 -1.94 19.71
C SER A 194 6.66 -2.80 20.96
N TRP A 195 7.76 -3.43 21.37
CA TRP A 195 7.78 -4.35 22.50
C TRP A 195 8.45 -3.75 23.72
N GLY A 196 7.95 -4.14 24.88
CA GLY A 196 8.55 -3.85 26.18
C GLY A 196 8.42 -5.05 27.11
N ILE A 197 9.37 -5.15 28.05
CA ILE A 197 9.30 -6.13 29.13
C ILE A 197 8.66 -5.43 30.33
N GLN A 198 7.63 -6.05 30.88
CA GLN A 198 6.94 -5.57 32.07
C GLN A 198 7.14 -6.60 33.19
N PRO A 199 7.99 -6.31 34.18
CA PRO A 199 8.15 -7.18 35.34
C PRO A 199 6.80 -7.37 36.03
N SER A 200 6.52 -8.60 36.47
CA SER A 200 5.22 -8.95 37.06
C SER A 200 5.38 -9.90 38.24
N GLY A 201 4.30 -10.17 38.97
CA GLY A 201 4.32 -11.10 40.10
C GLY A 201 5.02 -10.56 41.35
N THR A 202 5.19 -11.44 42.33
CA THR A 202 5.87 -11.12 43.61
C THR A 202 7.39 -11.19 43.52
N ASN A 203 7.91 -11.93 42.54
CA ASN A 203 9.33 -12.00 42.22
C ASN A 203 9.53 -11.53 40.77
N PRO A 204 9.79 -10.24 40.52
CA PRO A 204 9.88 -9.71 39.16
C PRO A 204 11.13 -10.22 38.44
N GLY A 205 10.93 -10.86 37.28
CA GLY A 205 12.01 -11.30 36.39
C GLY A 205 12.45 -10.22 35.41
N ASN A 206 13.57 -10.46 34.73
CA ASN A 206 14.05 -9.58 33.65
C ASN A 206 14.64 -10.38 32.48
N GLY A 207 14.60 -9.81 31.28
CA GLY A 207 15.17 -10.40 30.07
C GLY A 207 15.61 -9.36 29.06
N THR A 208 16.08 -9.81 27.91
CA THR A 208 16.50 -8.94 26.80
C THR A 208 15.72 -9.27 25.54
N LEU A 209 15.24 -8.25 24.85
CA LEU A 209 14.56 -8.37 23.55
C LEU A 209 15.60 -8.41 22.42
N LEU A 210 15.55 -9.43 21.56
CA LEU A 210 16.48 -9.62 20.45
C LEU A 210 15.94 -8.99 19.14
N VAL A 211 16.06 -7.67 19.02
CA VAL A 211 15.45 -6.89 17.93
C VAL A 211 16.09 -7.12 16.55
N ASP A 212 17.35 -7.53 16.48
CA ASP A 212 18.07 -7.70 15.19
C ASP A 212 17.72 -9.02 14.47
N THR A 213 17.03 -9.92 15.15
CA THR A 213 16.67 -11.26 14.62
C THR A 213 15.23 -11.36 14.13
N VAL A 214 14.46 -10.28 14.25
CA VAL A 214 13.02 -10.27 13.96
C VAL A 214 12.69 -9.30 12.83
N PRO A 215 11.56 -9.50 12.12
CA PRO A 215 11.10 -8.55 11.10
C PRO A 215 10.89 -7.15 11.69
N ARG A 216 11.10 -6.12 10.87
CA ARG A 216 10.94 -4.71 11.27
C ARG A 216 9.50 -4.30 11.55
N SER A 217 8.51 -5.06 11.07
CA SER A 217 7.12 -4.94 11.53
C SER A 217 7.00 -5.23 13.05
N GLN A 218 7.97 -5.96 13.60
CA GLN A 218 8.00 -6.44 14.98
C GLN A 218 6.71 -7.15 15.36
N GLN A 219 6.02 -7.78 14.41
CA GLN A 219 4.84 -8.59 14.74
C GLN A 219 5.26 -9.78 15.62
N THR A 220 6.44 -10.34 15.36
CA THR A 220 7.09 -11.35 16.20
C THR A 220 8.23 -10.73 17.01
N MET A 221 8.46 -11.26 18.21
CA MET A 221 9.57 -10.87 19.08
C MET A 221 10.20 -12.09 19.74
N VAL A 222 11.52 -12.04 19.94
CA VAL A 222 12.26 -13.04 20.70
C VAL A 222 12.77 -12.38 21.96
N VAL A 223 12.42 -12.96 23.12
CA VAL A 223 12.99 -12.58 24.42
C VAL A 223 13.95 -13.67 24.86
N GLN A 224 15.11 -13.28 25.37
CA GLN A 224 16.10 -14.20 25.93
C GLN A 224 16.26 -13.94 27.42
N HIS A 225 16.39 -15.03 28.19
CA HIS A 225 16.69 -14.95 29.61
C HIS A 225 18.16 -14.62 29.84
N PHE A 226 18.51 -13.35 29.65
CA PHE A 226 19.73 -12.70 30.10
C PHE A 226 19.47 -11.19 30.16
N TYR A 227 20.25 -10.45 30.94
CA TYR A 227 20.29 -8.99 30.88
C TYR A 227 21.72 -8.48 30.97
N VAL A 228 21.99 -7.32 30.36
CA VAL A 228 23.30 -6.68 30.42
C VAL A 228 23.38 -5.81 31.67
N ILE A 229 24.34 -6.09 32.55
CA ILE A 229 24.56 -5.33 33.80
C ILE A 229 25.40 -4.09 33.48
N HIS A 230 26.49 -4.27 32.74
CA HIS A 230 27.45 -3.21 32.42
C HIS A 230 27.78 -3.17 30.93
N PRO A 231 27.10 -2.31 30.14
CA PRO A 231 27.25 -2.28 28.68
C PRO A 231 28.59 -1.71 28.20
N HIS A 232 29.34 -1.03 29.07
CA HIS A 232 30.62 -0.40 28.72
C HIS A 232 31.85 -1.30 28.99
N PHE A 233 31.65 -2.50 29.53
CA PHE A 233 32.72 -3.46 29.75
C PHE A 233 32.96 -4.30 28.48
N THR A 234 34.20 -4.73 28.28
CA THR A 234 34.59 -5.56 27.13
C THR A 234 35.25 -6.86 27.64
N PRO A 235 34.56 -8.01 27.62
CA PRO A 235 33.17 -8.22 27.17
C PRO A 235 32.13 -7.62 28.14
N PRO A 236 30.91 -7.33 27.66
CA PRO A 236 29.83 -6.83 28.51
C PRO A 236 29.47 -7.88 29.56
N GLU A 237 29.36 -7.46 30.82
CA GLU A 237 28.94 -8.33 31.91
C GLU A 237 27.43 -8.59 31.82
N THR A 238 27.06 -9.87 31.79
CA THR A 238 25.69 -10.34 31.69
C THR A 238 25.26 -11.02 32.98
N GLY A 239 23.97 -10.91 33.30
CA GLY A 239 23.36 -11.52 34.48
C GLY A 239 22.04 -12.21 34.14
N TYR A 240 21.57 -12.99 35.10
CA TYR A 240 20.29 -13.71 35.04
C TYR A 240 19.42 -13.27 36.22
N ALA A 241 18.18 -12.93 35.93
CA ALA A 241 17.20 -12.49 36.91
C ALA A 241 15.95 -13.36 36.74
N GLY A 242 15.88 -14.41 37.55
CA GLY A 242 14.70 -15.25 37.65
C GLY A 242 13.50 -14.47 38.19
N GLY A 243 12.30 -14.96 37.90
CA GLY A 243 11.05 -14.29 38.27
C GLY A 243 10.05 -14.22 37.12
N GLU A 244 8.89 -13.64 37.39
CA GLU A 244 7.81 -13.50 36.43
C GLU A 244 7.93 -12.20 35.64
N LEU A 245 7.74 -12.27 34.33
CA LEU A 245 7.62 -11.11 33.47
C LEU A 245 6.47 -11.29 32.47
N LYS A 246 5.95 -10.18 31.98
CA LYS A 246 5.03 -10.15 30.85
C LYS A 246 5.65 -9.38 29.70
N LEU A 247 5.34 -9.82 28.49
CA LEU A 247 5.67 -9.06 27.29
C LEU A 247 4.53 -8.10 26.99
N ARG A 248 4.84 -6.83 26.90
CA ARG A 248 3.91 -5.79 26.48
C ARG A 248 4.19 -5.45 25.02
N ALA A 249 3.18 -5.55 24.18
CA ALA A 249 3.20 -5.02 22.82
C ALA A 249 2.32 -3.78 22.76
N SER A 250 2.78 -2.75 22.06
CA SER A 250 1.99 -1.57 21.73
C SER A 250 1.99 -1.32 20.23
N ALA A 251 0.87 -0.83 19.71
CA ALA A 251 0.72 -0.42 18.33
C ALA A 251 0.00 0.92 18.27
N ARG A 252 0.30 1.71 17.23
CA ARG A 252 -0.43 2.94 16.94
C ARG A 252 -1.38 2.71 15.77
N TYR A 253 -2.67 2.66 16.05
CA TYR A 253 -3.71 2.50 15.04
C TYR A 253 -4.56 3.76 14.95
N ARG A 254 -4.60 4.38 13.76
CA ARG A 254 -5.33 5.63 13.48
C ARG A 254 -5.04 6.76 14.49
N GLY A 255 -3.77 6.88 14.90
CA GLY A 255 -3.32 7.91 15.84
C GLY A 255 -3.58 7.60 17.31
N LYS A 256 -4.25 6.49 17.64
CA LYS A 256 -4.41 6.02 19.02
C LYS A 256 -3.39 4.93 19.32
N GLU A 257 -2.76 5.02 20.47
CA GLU A 257 -1.92 3.95 20.99
C GLU A 257 -2.79 2.92 21.70
N VAL A 258 -2.58 1.65 21.38
CA VAL A 258 -3.24 0.52 22.00
C VAL A 258 -2.18 -0.48 22.44
N THR A 259 -2.40 -1.12 23.58
CA THR A 259 -1.42 -2.01 24.18
C THR A 259 -2.05 -3.31 24.63
N GLY A 260 -1.27 -4.38 24.61
CA GLY A 260 -1.64 -5.70 25.09
C GLY A 260 -0.49 -6.33 25.84
N GLU A 261 -0.80 -7.26 26.74
CA GLU A 261 0.17 -7.99 27.54
C GLU A 261 0.04 -9.49 27.29
N SER A 262 1.15 -10.22 27.35
CA SER A 262 1.15 -11.68 27.33
C SER A 262 0.67 -12.26 28.67
N THR A 263 0.43 -13.57 28.67
CA THR A 263 0.46 -14.35 29.91
C THR A 263 1.84 -14.24 30.57
N PRO A 264 1.94 -14.36 31.91
CA PRO A 264 3.23 -14.35 32.60
C PRO A 264 4.16 -15.43 32.06
N ILE A 265 5.43 -15.08 31.90
CA ILE A 265 6.54 -15.96 31.55
C ILE A 265 7.42 -16.05 32.79
N LEU A 266 7.78 -17.26 33.20
CA LEU A 266 8.56 -17.51 34.41
C LEU A 266 10.00 -17.82 34.04
N PHE A 267 10.95 -17.02 34.52
CA PHE A 267 12.39 -17.24 34.34
C PHE A 267 12.99 -17.91 35.59
N GLN A 268 13.92 -18.87 35.38
CA GLN A 268 14.57 -19.63 36.45
C GLN A 268 15.97 -19.11 36.79
#